data_AF-A0A1J3F0G3-F1
#
_entry.id   AF-A0A1J3F0G3-F1
#
_cell.length_a   1.000
_cell.length_b   1.000
_cell.length_c   1.000
_cell.angle_alpha   90.00
_cell.angle_beta   90.00
_cell.angle_gamma   90.00
#
_symmetry.space_group_name_H-M   'P 1'
#
loop_
_entity.id
_entity.type
_entity.pdbx_description
1 polymer ?
#
loop_
_entity_poly.entity_id
_entity_poly.type
_entity_poly.pdbx_seq_one_letter_code
_entity_poly.pdbx_strand_id
1 'polypeptide(L)'
;KEPKNVNKDVINGLKTYWELPETKATSATNSKNRKSERGGHGISTHNAGAKTIEAREEEMTIEAGGIPPDYIQLIEDIHTNKKT
;
A
#
# COMPACT_ATOMS: atom_id res chain seq x y z
N LYS A 1 3.62 -24.37 13.79
CA LYS A 1 2.46 -23.63 14.36
C LYS A 1 1.31 -23.83 13.38
N GLU A 2 0.25 -24.54 13.77
CA GLU A 2 -0.92 -24.72 12.88
C GLU A 2 -1.94 -23.60 13.13
N PRO A 3 -2.52 -23.00 12.07
CA PRO A 3 -3.57 -22.02 12.22
C PRO A 3 -4.86 -22.70 12.73
N LYS A 4 -5.49 -22.10 13.75
CA LYS A 4 -6.80 -22.53 14.27
C LYS A 4 -7.91 -22.03 13.34
N ASN A 5 -9.03 -22.74 13.28
CA ASN A 5 -10.21 -22.38 12.49
C ASN A 5 -9.95 -22.24 10.98
N VAL A 6 -9.04 -23.04 10.43
CA VAL A 6 -8.81 -23.09 8.98
C VAL A 6 -9.08 -24.48 8.44
N ASN A 7 -9.75 -24.54 7.29
CA ASN A 7 -9.92 -25.77 6.54
C ASN A 7 -8.55 -26.26 6.02
N LYS A 8 -8.14 -27.45 6.48
CA LYS A 8 -6.83 -28.03 6.18
C LYS A 8 -6.66 -28.37 4.70
N ASP A 9 -7.74 -28.80 4.05
CA ASP A 9 -7.72 -29.16 2.62
C ASP A 9 -7.50 -27.93 1.76
N VAL A 10 -8.15 -26.82 2.10
CA VAL A 10 -7.95 -25.53 1.42
C VAL A 10 -6.51 -25.05 1.57
N ILE A 11 -5.92 -25.11 2.78
CA ILE A 11 -4.51 -24.74 2.98
C ILE A 11 -3.58 -25.61 2.13
N ASN A 12 -3.81 -26.93 2.11
CA ASN A 12 -2.95 -27.84 1.37
C ASN A 12 -3.07 -27.63 -0.14
N GLY A 13 -4.28 -27.41 -0.65
CA GLY A 13 -4.51 -27.05 -2.05
C GLY A 13 -3.81 -25.74 -2.43
N LEU A 14 -3.87 -24.72 -1.57
CA LEU A 14 -3.16 -23.45 -1.79
C LEU A 14 -1.63 -23.64 -1.84
N LYS A 15 -1.05 -24.46 -0.96
CA LYS A 15 0.40 -24.76 -1.02
C LYS A 15 0.78 -25.34 -2.38
N THR A 16 0.06 -26.34 -2.86
CA THR A 16 0.32 -26.96 -4.17
C THR A 16 0.14 -25.96 -5.31
N TYR A 17 -0.90 -25.13 -5.27
CA TYR A 17 -1.14 -24.08 -6.27
C TYR A 17 0.02 -23.07 -6.36
N TRP A 18 0.59 -22.66 -5.22
CA TRP A 18 1.74 -21.75 -5.18
C TRP A 18 3.04 -22.38 -5.71
N GLU A 19 3.13 -23.71 -5.72
CA GLU A 19 4.28 -24.43 -6.27
C GLU A 19 4.26 -24.51 -7.81
N LEU A 20 3.10 -24.29 -8.44
CA LEU A 20 2.95 -24.35 -9.90
C LEU A 20 3.86 -23.33 -10.61
N PRO A 21 4.54 -23.71 -11.71
CA PRO A 21 5.44 -22.81 -12.43
C PRO A 21 4.76 -21.51 -12.91
N GLU A 22 3.52 -21.60 -13.39
CA GLU A 22 2.75 -20.44 -13.86
C GLU A 22 2.46 -19.44 -12.73
N THR A 23 2.06 -19.95 -11.56
CA THR A 23 1.80 -19.14 -10.37
C THR A 23 3.08 -18.44 -9.90
N LYS A 24 4.21 -19.16 -9.87
CA LYS A 24 5.52 -18.59 -9.53
C LYS A 24 5.94 -17.49 -10.50
N ALA A 25 5.80 -17.73 -11.81
CA ALA A 25 6.16 -16.75 -12.84
C ALA A 25 5.32 -15.46 -12.75
N THR A 26 4.01 -15.62 -12.56
CA THR A 26 3.07 -14.50 -12.37
C THR A 26 3.41 -13.72 -11.09
N SER A 27 3.65 -14.43 -9.99
CA SER A 27 4.03 -13.83 -8.70
C SER A 27 5.36 -13.06 -8.79
N ALA A 28 6.37 -13.61 -9.46
CA ALA A 28 7.65 -12.95 -9.68
C ALA A 28 7.50 -11.66 -10.49
N THR A 29 6.71 -11.70 -11.56
CA THR A 29 6.38 -10.52 -12.39
C THR A 29 5.68 -9.45 -11.56
N ASN A 30 4.64 -9.83 -10.81
CA ASN A 30 3.90 -8.90 -9.95
C ASN A 30 4.78 -8.31 -8.84
N SER A 31 5.66 -9.11 -8.25
CA SER A 31 6.62 -8.66 -7.24
C SER A 31 7.59 -7.63 -7.81
N LYS A 32 8.13 -7.88 -9.01
CA LYS A 32 8.99 -6.93 -9.73
C LYS A 32 8.25 -5.63 -10.06
N ASN A 33 7.02 -5.73 -10.57
CA ASN A 33 6.19 -4.56 -10.89
C ASN A 33 5.87 -3.74 -9.64
N ARG A 34 5.50 -4.39 -8.54
CA ARG A 34 5.22 -3.73 -7.25
C ARG A 34 6.44 -2.96 -6.74
N LYS A 35 7.63 -3.57 -6.81
CA LYS A 35 8.90 -2.98 -6.37
C LYS A 35 9.56 -2.03 -7.37
N SER A 36 8.96 -1.83 -8.54
CA SER A 36 9.52 -0.93 -9.55
C SER A 36 9.41 0.54 -9.12
N GLU A 37 10.31 1.38 -9.63
CA GLU A 37 10.33 2.82 -9.35
C GLU A 37 9.20 3.58 -10.07
N ARG A 38 8.45 2.96 -11.00
CA ARG A 38 7.28 3.55 -11.69
C ARG A 38 7.45 5.03 -12.06
N GLY A 39 8.52 5.38 -12.78
CA GLY A 39 8.77 6.78 -13.18
C GLY A 39 9.19 7.70 -12.02
N GLY A 40 9.73 7.14 -10.93
CA GLY A 40 10.09 7.88 -9.71
C GLY A 40 8.98 7.94 -8.67
N HIS A 41 7.85 7.25 -8.89
CA HIS A 41 6.73 7.15 -7.94
C HIS A 41 6.75 5.91 -7.05
N GLY A 42 7.67 4.95 -7.25
CA GLY A 42 7.96 3.85 -6.33
C GLY A 42 6.73 3.14 -5.75
N ILE A 43 6.84 2.57 -4.55
CA ILE A 43 5.69 2.08 -3.78
C ILE A 43 5.08 3.26 -3.01
N SER A 44 3.74 3.38 -3.00
CA SER A 44 3.04 4.34 -2.14
C SER A 44 3.29 4.01 -0.68
N THR A 45 3.69 5.00 0.10
CA THR A 45 3.89 4.89 1.54
C THR A 45 2.93 5.84 2.25
N HIS A 46 2.40 5.44 3.39
CA HIS A 46 1.61 6.34 4.23
C HIS A 46 2.55 7.22 5.04
N ASN A 47 2.61 8.51 4.71
CA ASN A 47 3.59 9.46 5.26
C ASN A 47 3.02 10.37 6.36
N ALA A 48 1.72 10.28 6.69
CA ALA A 48 1.13 11.06 7.78
C ALA A 48 1.55 10.59 9.18
N GLY A 49 2.30 9.49 9.28
CA GLY A 49 2.74 8.94 10.56
C GLY A 49 1.55 8.57 11.45
N ALA A 50 1.54 9.05 12.68
CA ALA A 50 0.44 8.84 13.63
C ALA A 50 -0.71 9.85 13.52
N LYS A 51 -0.66 10.77 12.54
CA LYS A 51 -1.71 11.77 12.34
C LYS A 51 -2.88 11.18 11.56
N THR A 52 -4.09 11.61 11.92
CA THR A 52 -5.29 11.30 11.12
C THR A 52 -5.33 12.16 9.87
N ILE A 53 -6.22 11.81 8.93
CA ILE A 53 -6.41 12.57 7.69
C ILE A 53 -6.94 13.97 8.02
N GLU A 54 -7.86 14.07 8.97
CA GLU A 54 -8.48 15.34 9.42
C GLU A 54 -7.45 16.26 10.07
N ALA A 55 -6.56 15.70 10.90
CA ALA A 55 -5.48 16.47 11.51
C ALA A 55 -4.52 17.02 10.44
N ARG A 56 -4.26 16.26 9.37
CA ARG A 56 -3.42 16.74 8.26
C ARG A 56 -4.14 17.78 7.40
N GLU A 57 -5.44 17.63 7.20
CA GLU A 57 -6.27 18.60 6.49
C GLU A 57 -6.30 19.95 7.23
N GLU A 58 -6.45 19.94 8.55
CA GLU A 58 -6.42 21.14 9.38
C GLU A 58 -5.05 21.85 9.29
N GLU A 59 -3.94 21.11 9.37
CA GLU A 59 -2.59 21.64 9.15
C GLU A 59 -2.46 22.31 7.78
N MET A 60 -2.84 21.63 6.71
CA MET A 60 -2.79 22.17 5.34
C MET A 60 -3.69 23.41 5.18
N THR A 61 -4.84 23.42 5.84
CA THR A 61 -5.77 24.57 5.84
C THR A 61 -5.12 25.78 6.51
N ILE A 62 -4.48 25.58 7.66
CA ILE A 62 -3.76 26.64 8.38
C ILE A 62 -2.58 27.15 7.53
N GLU A 63 -1.78 26.25 6.94
CA GLU A 63 -0.67 26.58 6.05
C GLU A 63 -1.11 27.40 4.82
N ALA A 64 -2.29 27.11 4.27
CA ALA A 64 -2.88 27.81 3.12
C ALA A 64 -3.67 29.08 3.49
N GLY A 65 -3.62 29.53 4.76
CA GLY A 65 -4.29 30.76 5.19
C GLY A 65 -5.81 30.62 5.39
N GLY A 66 -6.28 29.44 5.77
CA GLY A 66 -7.68 29.14 6.07
C GLY A 66 -8.48 28.53 4.92
N ILE A 67 -7.82 28.20 3.80
CA ILE A 67 -8.45 27.56 2.65
C ILE A 67 -8.17 26.04 2.74
N PRO A 68 -9.19 25.19 2.86
CA PRO A 68 -8.99 23.76 2.95
C PRO A 68 -8.46 23.19 1.62
N PRO A 69 -7.58 22.18 1.66
CA PRO A 69 -7.08 21.55 0.45
C PRO A 69 -8.17 20.76 -0.26
N ASP A 70 -8.00 20.55 -1.57
CA ASP A 70 -8.81 19.55 -2.25
C ASP A 70 -8.51 18.14 -1.70
N TYR A 71 -9.50 17.26 -1.68
CA TYR A 71 -9.35 15.92 -1.11
C TYR A 71 -8.30 15.09 -1.86
N ILE A 72 -8.17 15.27 -3.18
CA ILE A 72 -7.13 14.57 -3.96
C ILE A 72 -5.74 15.06 -3.53
N GLN A 73 -5.57 16.36 -3.31
CA GLN A 73 -4.30 16.93 -2.84
C GLN A 73 -3.92 16.41 -1.46
N LEU A 74 -4.90 16.32 -0.55
CA LEU A 74 -4.71 15.76 0.78
C LEU A 74 -4.27 14.29 0.73
N ILE A 75 -4.93 13.48 -0.10
CA ILE A 75 -4.58 12.07 -0.26
C ILE A 75 -3.23 11.90 -0.93
N GLU A 76 -2.91 12.70 -1.94
CA GLU A 76 -1.60 12.72 -2.59
C GLU A 76 -0.50 13.01 -1.58
N ASP A 77 -0.64 14.03 -0.73
CA ASP A 77 0.36 14.36 0.30
C ASP A 77 0.58 13.20 1.28
N ILE A 78 -0.52 12.63 1.79
CA ILE A 78 -0.50 11.55 2.77
C ILE A 78 0.03 10.23 2.18
N HIS A 79 -0.26 9.95 0.91
CA HIS A 79 0.07 8.68 0.24
C HIS A 79 1.08 8.89 -0.90
N THR A 80 2.21 9.52 -0.58
CA THR A 80 3.33 9.66 -1.51
C THR A 80 4.37 8.55 -1.37
N ASN A 81 5.28 8.45 -2.35
CA ASN A 81 6.48 7.63 -2.23
C ASN A 81 7.68 8.38 -1.65
N LYS A 82 7.45 9.59 -1.12
CA LYS A 82 8.49 10.38 -0.45
C LYS A 82 9.13 9.48 0.60
N LYS A 83 10.42 9.20 0.43
CA LYS A 83 11.20 8.51 1.46
C LYS A 83 11.41 9.53 2.57
N THR A 84 10.65 9.41 3.66
CA THR A 84 10.85 10.15 4.91
C THR A 84 12.21 9.82 5.51
#